data_AF-A0A918B072-F1
#
_entry.id   AF-A0A918B072-F1
#
_cell.length_a   1.000
_cell.length_b   1.000
_cell.length_c   1.000
_cell.angle_alpha   90.00
_cell.angle_beta   90.00
_cell.angle_gamma   90.00
#
_symmetry.space_group_name_H-M   'P 1'
#
loop_
_entity.id
_entity.type
_entity.pdbx_description
1 polymer ?
#
loop_
_entity_poly.entity_id
_entity_poly.type
_entity_poly.pdbx_seq_one_letter_code
_entity_poly.pdbx_strand_id
1 'polypeptide(L)'
;MPSFAGAASYDSATWWDGDAHRELLDHRWSGTAGSGYGQVLEYTGSTEPTRIRYDTAARSDDGAKGNPALPADVLGDWREEMFWRDADSTTLRLYTTPHPTDFRLPTLMHHPVHRLGVARQDTGRNQPPQVGYHPGTRQGPRPGLTGRTAATAGGRPGPSPRPVR
;
A
#
# COMPACT_ATOMS: atom_id res chain seq x y z
N MET A 1 17.56 23.03 -9.96
CA MET A 1 16.31 22.38 -9.51
C MET A 1 15.60 23.35 -8.58
N PRO A 2 14.32 23.70 -8.77
CA PRO A 2 13.67 24.60 -7.82
C PRO A 2 13.58 23.87 -6.48
N SER A 3 14.09 24.50 -5.42
CA SER A 3 14.01 24.00 -4.05
C SER A 3 12.64 24.36 -3.49
N PHE A 4 11.75 23.38 -3.40
CA PHE A 4 10.50 23.52 -2.66
C PHE A 4 10.71 23.00 -1.24
N ALA A 5 10.52 23.81 -0.20
CA ALA A 5 10.58 23.33 1.19
C ALA A 5 9.55 22.20 1.39
N GLY A 6 9.91 21.12 2.09
CA GLY A 6 9.04 19.97 2.27
C GLY A 6 9.59 19.05 3.36
N ALA A 7 9.35 19.46 4.59
CA ALA A 7 9.89 18.88 5.82
C ALA A 7 8.94 17.97 6.58
N ALA A 8 7.68 17.93 6.18
CA ALA A 8 6.66 17.16 6.88
C ALA A 8 5.71 16.56 5.85
N SER A 9 5.31 15.32 6.09
CA SER A 9 4.26 14.64 5.33
C SER A 9 3.15 14.25 6.29
N TYR A 10 1.91 14.50 5.86
CA TYR A 10 0.68 14.20 6.61
C TYR A 10 -0.40 13.66 5.67
N ASP A 11 -0.01 12.83 4.71
CA ASP A 11 -0.93 12.18 3.77
C ASP A 11 -1.09 10.70 4.14
N SER A 12 -0.14 9.89 3.71
CA SER A 12 -0.24 8.44 3.78
C SER A 12 1.00 7.80 4.40
N ALA A 13 0.87 6.57 4.89
CA ALA A 13 1.96 5.78 5.45
C ALA A 13 2.02 4.43 4.74
N THR A 14 3.22 4.00 4.36
CA THR A 14 3.47 2.84 3.50
C THR A 14 4.61 1.99 4.06
N TRP A 15 4.59 0.69 3.83
CA TRP A 15 5.78 -0.16 4.04
C TRP A 15 6.59 -0.23 2.75
N TRP A 16 7.79 0.34 2.75
CA TRP A 16 8.64 0.46 1.57
C TRP A 16 10.05 -0.10 1.81
N ASP A 17 10.71 0.21 2.92
CA ASP A 17 12.08 -0.24 3.16
C ASP A 17 12.17 -1.65 3.78
N GLY A 18 13.29 -1.97 4.42
CA GLY A 18 13.57 -3.30 4.94
C GLY A 18 13.09 -3.55 6.38
N ASP A 19 12.74 -2.50 7.12
CA ASP A 19 12.46 -2.57 8.55
C ASP A 19 10.95 -2.76 8.85
N ALA A 20 10.57 -2.68 10.12
CA ALA A 20 9.20 -2.90 10.58
C ALA A 20 8.37 -1.61 10.71
N HIS A 21 9.03 -0.45 10.58
CA HIS A 21 8.40 0.86 10.60
C HIS A 21 7.70 1.14 9.28
N ARG A 22 6.97 2.26 9.23
CA ARG A 22 6.35 2.73 8.01
C ARG A 22 7.01 4.02 7.60
N GLU A 23 7.11 4.17 6.30
CA GLU A 23 7.57 5.37 5.64
C GLU A 23 6.36 6.25 5.31
N LEU A 24 6.64 7.53 5.06
CA LEU A 24 5.65 8.54 4.73
C LEU A 24 5.52 8.62 3.21
N LEU A 25 4.31 8.38 2.71
CA LEU A 25 3.96 8.44 1.30
C LEU A 25 3.26 9.75 1.01
N ASP A 26 3.80 10.52 0.07
CA ASP A 26 3.31 11.86 -0.26
C ASP A 26 3.77 12.26 -1.68
N HIS A 27 3.55 13.51 -2.03
CA HIS A 27 4.13 14.16 -3.20
C HIS A 27 4.97 15.39 -2.85
N ARG A 28 5.85 15.78 -3.76
CA ARG A 28 6.53 17.08 -3.76
C ARG A 28 5.63 18.07 -4.50
N TRP A 29 4.88 18.85 -3.74
CA TRP A 29 3.95 19.87 -4.25
C TRP A 29 4.66 21.20 -4.56
N SER A 30 4.25 21.87 -5.64
CA SER A 30 4.76 23.20 -6.00
C SER A 30 3.75 24.34 -5.84
N GLY A 31 2.58 24.09 -5.23
CA GLY A 31 1.57 25.12 -4.96
C GLY A 31 0.60 25.43 -6.11
N THR A 32 1.03 25.21 -7.37
CA THR A 32 0.36 25.77 -8.55
C THR A 32 0.02 24.75 -9.64
N ALA A 33 0.66 23.59 -9.65
CA ALA A 33 0.37 22.53 -10.61
C ALA A 33 -0.73 21.65 -10.04
N GLY A 34 -1.78 21.27 -10.78
CA GLY A 34 -2.83 20.35 -10.31
C GLY A 34 -2.36 18.92 -9.93
N SER A 35 -1.05 18.68 -9.86
CA SER A 35 -0.37 17.43 -9.48
C SER A 35 1.02 17.74 -8.91
N GLY A 36 1.51 16.95 -7.97
CA GLY A 36 2.90 16.95 -7.50
C GLY A 36 3.69 15.73 -7.97
N TYR A 37 4.97 15.64 -7.58
CA TYR A 37 5.82 14.48 -7.89
C TYR A 37 5.81 13.47 -6.75
N GLY A 38 5.41 12.23 -7.00
CA GLY A 38 5.34 11.21 -5.94
C GLY A 38 6.67 11.00 -5.21
N GLN A 39 6.65 10.75 -3.91
CA GLN A 39 7.83 10.51 -3.08
C GLN A 39 7.55 9.59 -1.89
N VAL A 40 8.59 8.95 -1.38
CA VAL A 40 8.57 8.23 -0.10
C VAL A 40 9.64 8.82 0.80
N LEU A 41 9.27 9.12 2.04
CA LEU A 41 10.12 9.74 3.05
C LEU A 41 10.25 8.83 4.27
N GLU A 42 11.45 8.68 4.79
CA GLU A 42 11.76 7.91 6.00
C GLU A 42 11.97 8.86 7.18
N TYR A 43 11.33 8.58 8.31
CA TYR A 43 11.58 9.33 9.53
C TYR A 43 12.77 8.76 10.29
N THR A 44 13.87 9.50 10.31
CA THR A 44 15.15 9.07 10.91
C THR A 44 15.36 9.59 12.34
N GLY A 45 14.32 10.13 12.98
CA GLY A 45 14.44 10.78 14.29
C GLY A 45 14.95 12.23 14.25
N SER A 46 15.15 12.79 13.06
CA SER A 46 15.53 14.19 12.86
C SER A 46 14.32 15.07 12.48
N THR A 47 14.50 16.40 12.51
CA THR A 47 13.45 17.37 12.15
C THR A 47 12.94 17.21 10.71
N GLU A 48 13.78 16.70 9.81
CA GLU A 48 13.50 16.57 8.39
C GLU A 48 13.57 15.09 7.99
N PRO A 49 12.50 14.49 7.43
CA PRO A 49 12.54 13.11 6.98
C PRO A 49 13.41 12.97 5.74
N THR A 50 14.06 11.81 5.60
CA THR A 50 14.96 11.51 4.47
C THR A 50 14.15 11.03 3.29
N ARG A 51 14.39 11.56 2.09
CA ARG A 51 13.72 11.07 0.88
C ARG A 51 14.43 9.83 0.35
N ILE A 52 13.75 8.69 0.42
CA ILE A 52 14.29 7.39 -0.02
C ILE A 52 13.77 6.98 -1.40
N ARG A 53 12.68 7.58 -1.88
CA ARG A 53 12.19 7.42 -3.26
C ARG A 53 11.68 8.73 -3.84
N TYR A 54 12.02 9.00 -5.10
CA TYR A 54 11.57 10.17 -5.84
C TYR A 54 11.62 9.92 -7.34
N ASP A 55 10.56 10.30 -8.05
CA ASP A 55 10.55 10.26 -9.51
C ASP A 55 9.70 11.42 -10.03
N THR A 56 10.30 12.27 -10.88
CA THR A 56 9.61 13.40 -11.51
C THR A 56 8.64 12.98 -12.62
N ALA A 57 8.72 11.73 -13.07
CA ALA A 57 7.75 11.14 -13.99
C ALA A 57 6.51 10.58 -13.29
N ALA A 58 6.53 10.41 -11.96
CA ALA A 58 5.37 10.01 -11.18
C ALA A 58 4.54 11.24 -10.78
N ARG A 59 3.30 11.35 -11.26
CA ARG A 59 2.38 12.42 -10.89
C ARG A 59 1.32 11.95 -9.93
N SER A 60 1.08 12.77 -8.91
CA SER A 60 -0.03 12.59 -7.99
C SER A 60 -1.37 12.98 -8.59
N ASP A 61 -2.42 12.45 -8.00
CA ASP A 61 -3.80 12.80 -8.27
C ASP A 61 -4.38 13.73 -7.18
N ASP A 62 -5.59 14.23 -7.44
CA ASP A 62 -6.40 15.03 -6.50
C ASP A 62 -5.75 16.32 -5.99
N GLY A 63 -4.90 16.95 -6.80
CA GLY A 63 -4.32 18.26 -6.51
C GLY A 63 -3.44 18.21 -5.27
N ALA A 64 -3.70 19.12 -4.32
CA ALA A 64 -2.93 19.24 -3.08
C ALA A 64 -3.11 18.05 -2.11
N LYS A 65 -4.00 17.09 -2.40
CA LYS A 65 -4.11 15.87 -1.60
C LYS A 65 -2.91 14.93 -1.82
N GLY A 66 -2.33 14.93 -3.02
CA GLY A 66 -1.09 14.20 -3.28
C GLY A 66 -1.23 12.69 -3.46
N ASN A 67 -2.45 12.19 -3.68
CA ASN A 67 -2.72 10.77 -3.75
C ASN A 67 -1.93 10.04 -4.85
N PRO A 68 -1.33 8.88 -4.57
CA PRO A 68 -1.04 7.89 -5.60
C PRO A 68 -2.34 7.30 -6.16
N ALA A 69 -2.28 6.70 -7.35
CA ALA A 69 -3.44 6.00 -7.92
C ALA A 69 -3.85 4.79 -7.06
N LEU A 70 -2.86 4.06 -6.53
CA LEU A 70 -3.06 2.98 -5.58
C LEU A 70 -1.75 2.69 -4.81
N PRO A 71 -1.75 2.73 -3.48
CA PRO A 71 -0.72 2.10 -2.65
C PRO A 71 -1.25 0.78 -2.06
N ALA A 72 -0.60 -0.34 -2.36
CA ALA A 72 -0.97 -1.66 -1.84
C ALA A 72 0.12 -2.71 -2.07
N ASP A 73 0.17 -3.74 -1.24
CA ASP A 73 0.87 -5.00 -1.53
C ASP A 73 0.09 -5.71 -2.66
N VAL A 74 0.66 -5.75 -3.86
CA VAL A 74 0.07 -6.38 -5.05
C VAL A 74 0.96 -7.48 -5.58
N LEU A 75 2.28 -7.33 -5.43
CA LEU A 75 3.30 -8.25 -5.94
C LEU A 75 4.40 -8.47 -4.90
N GLY A 76 5.29 -9.42 -5.17
CA GLY A 76 6.50 -9.57 -4.38
C GLY A 76 6.25 -10.12 -2.97
N ASP A 77 6.81 -9.43 -1.97
CA ASP A 77 6.76 -9.84 -0.57
C ASP A 77 5.58 -9.19 0.18
N TRP A 78 5.82 -8.53 1.29
CA TRP A 78 4.79 -7.95 2.15
C TRP A 78 4.76 -6.42 2.06
N ARG A 79 5.73 -5.83 1.38
CA ARG A 79 5.86 -4.38 1.23
C ARG A 79 4.92 -3.88 0.14
N GLU A 80 4.53 -2.63 0.27
CA GLU A 80 3.50 -2.05 -0.57
C GLU A 80 4.12 -1.45 -1.84
N GLU A 81 3.55 -1.81 -2.98
CA GLU A 81 3.81 -1.12 -4.23
C GLU A 81 3.01 0.18 -4.33
N MET A 82 3.51 1.11 -5.15
CA MET A 82 2.77 2.33 -5.50
C MET A 82 2.54 2.44 -7.00
N PHE A 83 1.31 2.78 -7.35
CA PHE A 83 0.90 3.12 -8.70
C PHE A 83 0.79 4.64 -8.82
N TRP A 84 1.50 5.21 -9.79
CA TRP A 84 1.41 6.64 -10.12
C TRP A 84 1.19 6.81 -11.62
N ARG A 85 0.37 7.78 -12.02
CA ARG A 85 0.25 8.13 -13.43
C ARG A 85 1.46 8.92 -13.91
N ASP A 86 1.67 8.95 -15.22
CA ASP A 86 2.54 9.95 -15.84
C ASP A 86 1.83 11.31 -15.99
N ALA A 87 2.55 12.31 -16.51
CA ALA A 87 2.02 13.67 -16.67
C ALA A 87 0.76 13.74 -17.54
N ASP A 88 0.72 12.94 -18.60
CA ASP A 88 -0.34 12.95 -19.60
C ASP A 88 -1.44 11.90 -19.32
N SER A 89 -1.32 11.13 -18.24
CA SER A 89 -2.20 10.03 -17.85
C SER A 89 -2.31 8.91 -18.92
N THR A 90 -1.24 8.69 -19.68
CA THR A 90 -1.17 7.65 -20.72
C THR A 90 -0.59 6.34 -20.21
N THR A 91 0.18 6.40 -19.12
CA THR A 91 0.79 5.23 -18.49
C THR A 91 0.57 5.22 -16.99
N LEU A 92 0.42 4.02 -16.44
CA LEU A 92 0.43 3.78 -15.00
C LEU A 92 1.76 3.11 -14.63
N ARG A 93 2.50 3.76 -13.75
CA ARG A 93 3.84 3.34 -13.32
C ARG A 93 3.74 2.63 -11.99
N LEU A 94 4.14 1.37 -12.00
CA LEU A 94 4.27 0.53 -10.81
C LEU A 94 5.68 0.69 -10.23
N TYR A 95 5.76 1.02 -8.94
CA TYR A 95 7.00 1.04 -8.19
C TYR A 95 6.98 -0.04 -7.13
N THR A 96 8.01 -0.90 -7.15
CA THR A 96 8.30 -1.91 -6.13
C THR A 96 9.58 -1.53 -5.42
N THR A 97 9.70 -1.92 -4.16
CA THR A 97 10.87 -1.61 -3.34
C THR A 97 12.14 -2.32 -3.82
N PRO A 98 13.29 -1.61 -3.90
CA PRO A 98 14.60 -2.21 -4.14
C PRO A 98 15.29 -2.64 -2.84
N HIS A 99 14.72 -2.36 -1.68
CA HIS A 99 15.37 -2.61 -0.40
C HIS A 99 15.29 -4.10 -0.04
N PRO A 100 16.32 -4.74 0.52
CA PRO A 100 16.21 -6.09 1.08
C PRO A 100 15.54 -6.04 2.47
N THR A 101 14.92 -7.14 2.89
CA THR A 101 14.34 -7.29 4.24
C THR A 101 14.60 -8.68 4.81
N ASP A 102 14.81 -8.76 6.13
CA ASP A 102 14.90 -10.02 6.87
C ASP A 102 13.52 -10.52 7.34
N PHE A 103 12.47 -9.70 7.18
CA PHE A 103 11.12 -10.05 7.58
C PHE A 103 10.41 -10.87 6.50
N ARG A 104 9.79 -11.97 6.91
CA ARG A 104 8.87 -12.74 6.07
C ARG A 104 7.48 -12.71 6.67
N LEU A 105 6.61 -11.90 6.08
CA LEU A 105 5.20 -11.82 6.41
C LEU A 105 4.37 -12.42 5.27
N PRO A 106 3.16 -12.95 5.55
CA PRO A 106 2.18 -13.20 4.49
C PRO A 106 1.86 -11.88 3.78
N THR A 107 1.52 -11.95 2.49
CA THR A 107 0.99 -10.79 1.74
C THR A 107 -0.13 -10.13 2.55
N LEU A 108 -0.05 -8.81 2.66
CA LEU A 108 -1.01 -7.98 3.37
C LEU A 108 -2.39 -8.04 2.73
N MET A 109 -2.50 -8.42 1.45
CA MET A 109 -3.79 -8.66 0.81
C MET A 109 -4.54 -9.88 1.34
N HIS A 110 -3.87 -10.75 2.10
CA HIS A 110 -4.52 -11.80 2.90
C HIS A 110 -4.88 -11.35 4.31
N HIS A 111 -4.50 -10.15 4.73
CA HIS A 111 -4.94 -9.57 5.99
C HIS A 111 -6.29 -8.86 5.81
N PRO A 112 -7.36 -9.25 6.54
CA PRO A 112 -8.71 -8.78 6.28
C PRO A 112 -8.86 -7.26 6.40
N VAL A 113 -8.26 -6.63 7.42
CA VAL A 113 -8.33 -5.16 7.60
C VAL A 113 -7.60 -4.44 6.48
N HIS A 114 -6.47 -4.99 6.02
CA HIS A 114 -5.66 -4.35 4.99
C HIS A 114 -6.36 -4.46 3.64
N ARG A 115 -6.82 -5.67 3.29
CA ARG A 115 -7.56 -5.94 2.07
C ARG A 115 -8.85 -5.12 1.95
N LEU A 116 -9.55 -4.91 3.06
CA LEU A 116 -10.71 -4.02 3.12
C LEU A 116 -10.30 -2.56 3.02
N GLY A 117 -9.20 -2.17 3.68
CA GLY A 117 -8.59 -0.85 3.56
C GLY A 117 -8.28 -0.49 2.11
N VAL A 118 -7.60 -1.37 1.39
CA VAL A 118 -7.32 -1.25 -0.06
C VAL A 118 -8.61 -1.07 -0.87
N ALA A 119 -9.66 -1.84 -0.56
CA ALA A 119 -10.93 -1.76 -1.27
C ALA A 119 -11.70 -0.44 -1.09
N ARG A 120 -11.38 0.35 -0.05
CA ARG A 120 -12.05 1.63 0.26
C ARG A 120 -11.16 2.84 0.02
N GLN A 121 -9.94 2.66 -0.49
CA GLN A 121 -8.99 3.78 -0.64
C GLN A 121 -9.48 4.85 -1.60
N ASP A 122 -10.23 4.49 -2.64
CA ASP A 122 -10.81 5.42 -3.61
C ASP A 122 -11.99 6.25 -3.06
N THR A 123 -12.50 5.91 -1.87
CA THR A 123 -13.71 6.52 -1.32
C THR A 123 -13.42 7.89 -0.71
N GLY A 124 -13.75 8.96 -1.44
CA GLY A 124 -13.81 10.34 -0.94
C GLY A 124 -12.43 10.98 -0.72
N ARG A 125 -11.81 10.74 0.44
CA ARG A 125 -10.41 11.11 0.68
C ARG A 125 -9.66 9.84 0.99
N ASN A 126 -8.70 9.53 0.13
CA ASN A 126 -7.89 8.34 0.23
C ASN A 126 -7.16 8.34 1.57
N GLN A 127 -7.19 7.20 2.24
CA GLN A 127 -6.55 6.99 3.53
C GLN A 127 -5.74 5.70 3.45
N PRO A 128 -4.54 5.66 4.06
CA PRO A 128 -3.65 4.51 3.94
C PRO A 128 -4.28 3.27 4.59
N PRO A 129 -4.08 2.08 4.00
CA PRO A 129 -4.56 0.84 4.59
C PRO A 129 -3.81 0.53 5.89
N GLN A 130 -4.51 -0.14 6.80
CA GLN A 130 -3.95 -0.55 8.10
C GLN A 130 -3.95 -2.07 8.23
N VAL A 131 -3.04 -2.58 9.07
CA VAL A 131 -3.05 -3.99 9.50
C VAL A 131 -3.42 -4.04 10.97
N GLY A 132 -3.99 -5.17 11.40
CA GLY A 132 -4.52 -5.37 12.76
C GLY A 132 -3.46 -5.88 13.73
N TYR A 133 -2.19 -5.82 13.33
CA TYR A 133 -1.03 -6.24 14.10
C TYR A 133 0.11 -5.24 13.88
N HIS A 134 1.18 -5.34 14.65
CA HIS A 134 2.39 -4.57 14.40
C HIS A 134 3.40 -5.44 13.64
N PRO A 135 3.77 -5.10 12.38
CA PRO A 135 4.91 -5.72 11.71
C PRO A 135 6.14 -5.60 12.61
N GLY A 136 6.93 -6.66 12.76
CA GLY A 136 8.06 -6.70 13.70
C GLY A 136 7.78 -7.45 15.00
N THR A 137 6.52 -7.54 15.45
CA THR A 137 6.16 -8.51 16.49
C THR A 137 6.03 -9.90 15.85
N ARG A 138 6.91 -10.84 16.22
CA ARG A 138 6.89 -12.21 15.69
C ARG A 138 5.47 -12.79 15.82
N GLN A 139 4.84 -13.03 14.67
CA GLN A 139 3.51 -13.63 14.44
C GLN A 139 2.36 -12.61 14.26
N GLY A 140 2.18 -12.13 13.03
CA GLY A 140 0.83 -11.80 12.56
C GLY A 140 -0.02 -13.09 12.53
N PRO A 141 -1.33 -13.05 12.85
CA PRO A 141 -2.17 -14.23 12.85
C PRO A 141 -2.17 -14.90 11.47
N ARG A 142 -2.01 -16.22 11.43
CA ARG A 142 -2.13 -16.99 10.17
C ARG A 142 -3.52 -16.71 9.58
N PRO A 143 -3.63 -16.25 8.32
CA PRO A 143 -4.93 -15.96 7.73
C PRO A 143 -5.83 -17.21 7.75
N GLY A 144 -6.96 -17.14 8.45
CA GLY A 144 -8.02 -18.14 8.38
C GLY A 144 -8.85 -18.01 7.10
N LEU A 145 -8.21 -17.75 5.97
CA LEU A 145 -8.89 -17.56 4.69
C LEU A 145 -9.22 -18.93 4.10
N THR A 146 -10.50 -19.30 4.15
CA THR A 146 -11.03 -20.32 3.26
C THR A 146 -11.07 -19.71 1.86
N GLY A 147 -10.20 -20.18 0.97
CA GLY A 147 -10.22 -19.75 -0.42
C GLY A 147 -11.62 -19.92 -0.98
N ARG A 148 -12.15 -18.91 -1.67
CA ARG A 148 -13.33 -19.08 -2.50
C ARG A 148 -12.98 -20.07 -3.60
N THR A 149 -13.28 -21.34 -3.39
CA THR A 149 -13.47 -22.26 -4.50
C THR A 149 -14.49 -21.61 -5.43
N ALA A 150 -14.16 -21.53 -6.71
CA ALA A 150 -15.11 -21.13 -7.73
C ALA A 150 -16.41 -21.90 -7.46
N ALA A 151 -17.53 -21.20 -7.35
CA ALA A 151 -18.82 -21.84 -7.22
C ALA A 151 -19.04 -22.63 -8.52
N THR A 152 -18.67 -23.90 -8.53
CA THR A 152 -19.05 -24.82 -9.59
C THR A 152 -20.56 -24.89 -9.53
N ALA A 153 -21.19 -24.45 -10.61
CA ALA A 153 -22.63 -24.47 -10.78
C ALA A 153 -23.19 -25.86 -10.44
N GLY A 154 -24.20 -25.89 -9.56
CA GLY A 154 -25.22 -26.94 -9.50
C GLY A 154 -24.75 -28.37 -9.15
N GLY A 155 -24.50 -28.64 -7.87
CA GLY A 155 -24.44 -30.01 -7.33
C GLY A 155 -25.28 -30.12 -6.07
N ARG A 156 -26.48 -30.70 -6.18
CA ARG A 156 -27.41 -30.94 -5.06
C ARG A 156 -26.71 -31.78 -3.97
N PRO A 157 -26.77 -31.40 -2.67
CA PRO A 157 -26.13 -32.18 -1.62
C PRO A 157 -26.82 -33.55 -1.50
N GLY A 158 -26.03 -34.63 -1.61
CA GLY A 158 -26.48 -36.00 -1.35
C GLY A 158 -26.79 -36.23 0.14
N PRO A 159 -27.65 -37.20 0.49
CA PRO A 159 -28.12 -37.39 1.86
C PRO A 159 -26.98 -37.84 2.80
N SER A 160 -27.00 -37.35 4.04
CA SER A 160 -25.98 -37.66 5.04
C SER A 160 -26.00 -39.13 5.46
N PRO A 161 -24.84 -39.77 5.70
CA PRO A 161 -24.80 -41.12 6.20
C PRO A 161 -25.21 -41.13 7.68
N ARG A 162 -26.20 -41.97 8.01
CA ARG A 162 -26.61 -42.21 9.40
C ARG A 162 -25.53 -43.00 10.14
N PRO A 163 -25.28 -42.73 11.42
CA PRO A 163 -24.32 -43.49 12.21
C PRO A 163 -24.83 -44.91 12.41
N VAL A 164 -23.98 -45.88 12.09
CA VAL A 164 -24.19 -47.30 12.40
C VAL A 164 -23.90 -47.50 13.88
N ARG A 165 -24.84 -48.12 14.61
CA ARG A 165 -24.64 -48.55 16.00
C ARG A 165 -23.75 -49.77 16.07
#